data_AF-A0A061DBZ4-F1
#
_entry.id   AF-A0A061DBZ4-F1
#
_cell.length_a   1.000
_cell.length_b   1.000
_cell.length_c   1.000
_cell.angle_alpha   90.00
_cell.angle_beta   90.00
_cell.angle_gamma   90.00
#
_symmetry.space_group_name_H-M   'P 1'
#
loop_
_entity.id
_entity.type
_entity.pdbx_description
1 polymer ?
#
loop_
_entity_poly.entity_id
_entity_poly.type
_entity_poly.pdbx_seq_one_letter_code
_entity_poly.pdbx_strand_id
1 'polypeptide(L)'
;MVYTSLTEAPHNLKEGIDWLMALKGTSDENNLMHMVGTIHHLFSDHSAGNNPLPSLDKIKSISKEFLEKPELRDNMLVRILLSRFYTPASAANTGSRHYWHRQFNEYGRVVGVKGAEPEYIKDCLSNVMDGFGKLLDDIKTPDQYESSYSSEATWEASCAKNPEACAVVLVGIAPMLYAGLISLWGTTESKTGEFHRYAGSRSFGEVLRALGYVQPQCRSDINGSEIFKNFKGLDDDLLHNTYDLAGFDVFYGSKTPVPEKAEPSAESTLRAKVRKFYMGSREVYGIPGVDVDMGLVNAWNSKTYHNKRPKISTASATGNFQSPGAPTVANMDAASPF
;
A
#
# COMPACT_ATOMS: atom_id res chain seq x y z
N MET A 1 12.71 17.05 -18.53
CA MET A 1 11.98 18.29 -18.20
C MET A 1 12.40 18.67 -16.80
N VAL A 2 12.71 19.94 -16.53
CA VAL A 2 13.05 20.41 -15.19
C VAL A 2 11.87 21.26 -14.71
N TYR A 3 11.14 20.78 -13.72
CA TYR A 3 10.05 21.48 -13.06
C TYR A 3 10.62 22.55 -12.14
N THR A 4 9.96 23.71 -12.09
CA THR A 4 10.41 24.86 -11.30
C THR A 4 9.50 25.14 -10.10
N SER A 5 8.37 24.44 -10.01
CA SER A 5 7.38 24.59 -8.95
C SER A 5 6.80 23.25 -8.52
N LEU A 6 6.54 23.08 -7.21
CA LEU A 6 5.83 21.94 -6.64
C LEU A 6 4.33 21.90 -7.02
N THR A 7 3.81 22.94 -7.68
CA THR A 7 2.45 22.89 -8.26
C THR A 7 2.40 22.21 -9.62
N GLU A 8 3.56 21.94 -10.23
CA GLU A 8 3.67 21.17 -11.47
C GLU A 8 3.67 19.68 -11.14
N ALA A 9 2.66 18.96 -11.66
CA ALA A 9 2.47 17.56 -11.33
C ALA A 9 3.47 16.65 -12.09
N PRO A 10 4.07 15.66 -11.41
CA PRO A 10 4.91 14.62 -12.01
C PRO A 10 4.08 13.66 -12.88
N HIS A 11 4.73 13.04 -13.88
CA HIS A 11 4.11 12.12 -14.84
C HIS A 11 4.61 10.67 -14.71
N ASN A 12 5.57 10.41 -13.82
CA ASN A 12 6.07 9.08 -13.51
C ASN A 12 6.61 8.99 -12.08
N LEU A 13 6.90 7.78 -11.62
CA LEU A 13 7.37 7.53 -10.25
C LEU A 13 8.66 8.31 -9.93
N LYS A 14 9.65 8.31 -10.83
CA LYS A 14 10.90 9.07 -10.61
C LYS A 14 10.59 10.54 -10.33
N GLU A 15 9.80 11.17 -11.18
CA GLU A 15 9.38 12.56 -10.98
C GLU A 15 8.58 12.75 -9.69
N GLY A 16 7.72 11.80 -9.33
CA GLY A 16 6.97 11.85 -8.07
C GLY A 16 7.87 11.77 -6.83
N ILE A 17 8.93 10.95 -6.89
CA ILE A 17 9.93 10.86 -5.83
C ILE A 17 10.77 12.14 -5.78
N ASP A 18 11.17 12.68 -6.93
CA ASP A 18 11.87 13.98 -6.99
C ASP A 18 11.00 15.11 -6.42
N TRP A 19 9.69 15.09 -6.68
CA TRP A 19 8.73 16.03 -6.09
C TRP A 19 8.71 15.90 -4.55
N LEU A 20 8.68 14.67 -4.01
CA LEU A 20 8.74 14.44 -2.57
C LEU A 20 10.07 14.92 -1.97
N MET A 21 11.19 14.71 -2.66
CA MET A 21 12.50 15.18 -2.20
C MET A 21 12.61 16.70 -2.23
N ALA A 22 12.04 17.35 -3.25
CA ALA A 22 11.97 18.80 -3.35
C ALA A 22 11.04 19.41 -2.29
N LEU A 23 9.90 18.75 -2.00
CA LEU A 23 9.02 19.10 -0.89
C LEU A 23 9.74 18.99 0.45
N LYS A 24 10.44 17.87 0.69
CA LYS A 24 11.22 17.64 1.91
C LYS A 24 12.31 18.69 2.06
N GLY A 25 13.07 18.94 0.99
CA GLY A 25 14.08 19.99 0.88
C GLY A 25 14.92 20.19 2.14
N THR A 26 15.18 21.45 2.48
CA THR A 26 15.68 21.86 3.81
C THR A 26 14.54 22.34 4.71
N SER A 27 13.30 21.91 4.43
CA SER A 27 12.12 22.44 5.08
C SER A 27 12.20 22.21 6.59
N ASP A 28 11.85 23.24 7.36
CA ASP A 28 11.76 23.13 8.81
C ASP A 28 10.46 22.40 9.20
N GLU A 29 10.38 21.99 10.47
CA GLU A 29 9.20 21.29 10.99
C GLU A 29 7.90 22.09 10.79
N ASN A 30 7.99 23.42 10.72
CA ASN A 30 6.82 24.29 10.51
C ASN A 30 6.19 24.07 9.14
N ASN A 31 6.99 24.03 8.07
CA ASN A 31 6.49 23.78 6.71
C ASN A 31 5.78 22.43 6.60
N LEU A 32 6.35 21.39 7.21
CA LEU A 32 5.73 20.07 7.25
C LEU A 32 4.36 20.14 7.96
N MET A 33 4.27 20.84 9.09
CA MET A 33 3.01 21.03 9.80
C MET A 33 1.99 21.84 9.00
N HIS A 34 2.42 22.83 8.21
CA HIS A 34 1.53 23.54 7.28
C HIS A 34 0.97 22.61 6.20
N MET A 35 1.81 21.75 5.62
CA MET A 35 1.36 20.75 4.65
C MET A 35 0.36 19.77 5.29
N VAL A 36 0.70 19.24 6.47
CA VAL A 36 -0.18 18.34 7.24
C VAL A 36 -1.53 18.97 7.51
N GLY A 37 -1.57 20.21 8.02
CA GLY A 37 -2.81 20.94 8.27
C GLY A 37 -3.62 21.16 6.99
N THR A 38 -2.95 21.41 5.87
CA THR A 38 -3.59 21.58 4.56
C THR A 38 -4.19 20.28 4.04
N ILE A 39 -3.46 19.16 4.14
CA ILE A 39 -3.98 17.83 3.78
C ILE A 39 -5.18 17.48 4.67
N HIS A 40 -5.08 17.69 5.98
CA HIS A 40 -6.17 17.44 6.91
C HIS A 40 -7.43 18.25 6.55
N HIS A 41 -7.27 19.53 6.22
CA HIS A 41 -8.36 20.40 5.78
C HIS A 41 -8.96 19.91 4.46
N LEU A 42 -8.12 19.59 3.46
CA LEU A 42 -8.56 19.08 2.17
C LEU A 42 -9.37 17.78 2.31
N PHE A 43 -8.92 16.83 3.11
CA PHE A 43 -9.67 15.60 3.36
C PHE A 43 -10.98 15.87 4.10
N SER A 44 -10.96 16.73 5.11
CA SER A 44 -12.16 17.09 5.89
C SER A 44 -13.24 17.71 5.00
N ASP A 45 -12.88 18.68 4.18
CA ASP A 45 -13.78 19.43 3.31
C ASP A 45 -14.39 18.57 2.20
N HIS A 46 -13.66 17.57 1.72
CA HIS A 46 -14.09 16.70 0.63
C HIS A 46 -14.65 15.35 1.10
N SER A 47 -14.54 15.00 2.40
CA SER A 47 -15.07 13.74 2.97
C SER A 47 -16.59 13.56 2.84
N ALA A 48 -17.36 14.66 2.81
CA ALA A 48 -18.80 14.61 2.52
C ALA A 48 -19.12 14.40 1.03
N GLY A 49 -18.08 14.43 0.18
CA GLY A 49 -18.02 14.23 -1.27
C GLY A 49 -18.99 15.07 -2.11
N ASN A 50 -19.48 16.18 -1.57
CA ASN A 50 -20.33 17.13 -2.30
C ASN A 50 -19.52 18.30 -2.87
N ASN A 51 -18.21 18.33 -2.60
CA ASN A 51 -17.32 19.40 -3.03
C ASN A 51 -16.45 18.85 -4.18
N PRO A 52 -16.73 19.19 -5.44
CA PRO A 52 -15.85 18.83 -6.54
C PRO A 52 -14.49 19.52 -6.36
N LEU A 53 -13.42 18.84 -6.74
CA LEU A 53 -12.06 19.37 -6.69
C LEU A 53 -11.42 19.29 -8.09
N PRO A 54 -11.77 20.20 -9.02
CA PRO A 54 -11.36 20.10 -10.42
C PRO A 54 -9.84 20.08 -10.63
N SER A 55 -9.09 20.74 -9.74
CA SER A 55 -7.63 20.72 -9.73
C SER A 55 -7.08 19.31 -9.51
N LEU A 56 -7.71 18.51 -8.64
CA LEU A 56 -7.34 17.12 -8.40
C LEU A 56 -7.68 16.23 -9.59
N ASP A 57 -8.78 16.46 -10.29
CA ASP A 57 -9.17 15.63 -11.45
C ASP A 57 -8.13 15.68 -12.58
N LYS A 58 -7.46 16.84 -12.78
CA LYS A 58 -6.35 16.96 -13.72
C LYS A 58 -5.19 16.04 -13.35
N ILE A 59 -4.81 16.02 -12.07
CA ILE A 59 -3.67 15.22 -11.58
C ILE A 59 -4.04 13.74 -11.53
N LYS A 60 -5.30 13.42 -11.21
CA LYS A 60 -5.86 12.06 -11.33
C LYS A 60 -5.72 11.54 -12.74
N SER A 61 -5.95 12.35 -13.76
CA SER A 61 -5.73 11.95 -15.16
C SER A 61 -4.27 11.60 -15.44
N ILE A 62 -3.31 12.36 -14.90
CA ILE A 62 -1.87 12.09 -15.06
C ILE A 62 -1.49 10.78 -14.38
N SER A 63 -1.90 10.59 -13.12
CA SER A 63 -1.69 9.33 -12.40
C SER A 63 -2.32 8.16 -13.13
N LYS A 64 -3.56 8.30 -13.62
CA LYS A 64 -4.24 7.28 -14.40
C LYS A 64 -3.46 6.89 -15.66
N GLU A 65 -2.99 7.88 -16.43
CA GLU A 65 -2.18 7.65 -17.63
C GLU A 65 -0.89 6.87 -17.30
N PHE A 66 -0.23 7.22 -16.19
CA PHE A 66 0.93 6.48 -15.72
C PHE A 66 0.60 5.01 -15.40
N LEU A 67 -0.48 4.76 -14.66
CA LEU A 67 -0.91 3.40 -14.32
C LEU A 67 -1.29 2.57 -15.56
N GLU A 68 -1.71 3.22 -16.66
CA GLU A 68 -2.09 2.57 -17.92
C GLU A 68 -0.92 2.15 -18.79
N LYS A 69 0.32 2.47 -18.40
CA LYS A 69 1.51 2.00 -19.11
C LYS A 69 1.50 0.47 -19.24
N PRO A 70 1.79 -0.10 -20.42
CA PRO A 70 1.76 -1.55 -20.66
C PRO A 70 2.62 -2.38 -19.69
N GLU A 71 3.69 -1.79 -19.17
CA GLU A 71 4.60 -2.41 -18.20
C GLU A 71 3.98 -2.51 -16.80
N LEU A 72 2.99 -1.68 -16.48
CA LEU A 72 2.37 -1.57 -15.15
C LEU A 72 0.95 -2.15 -15.13
N ARG A 73 0.14 -1.84 -16.16
CA ARG A 73 -1.30 -2.13 -16.20
C ARG A 73 -1.68 -3.60 -16.13
N ASP A 74 -0.76 -4.52 -16.43
CA ASP A 74 -1.03 -5.96 -16.41
C ASP A 74 -0.85 -6.54 -15.00
N ASN A 75 -0.20 -5.82 -14.09
CA ASN A 75 -0.10 -6.18 -12.67
C ASN A 75 -1.49 -6.17 -12.03
N MET A 76 -1.88 -7.25 -11.34
CA MET A 76 -3.24 -7.37 -10.81
C MET A 76 -3.59 -6.26 -9.80
N LEU A 77 -2.64 -5.84 -8.95
CA LEU A 77 -2.87 -4.79 -7.96
C LEU A 77 -3.01 -3.41 -8.65
N VAL A 78 -2.21 -3.15 -9.69
CA VAL A 78 -2.37 -1.94 -10.53
C VAL A 78 -3.71 -1.93 -11.25
N ARG A 79 -4.19 -3.08 -11.76
CA ARG A 79 -5.53 -3.19 -12.38
C ARG A 79 -6.65 -2.86 -11.40
N ILE A 80 -6.53 -3.36 -10.17
CA ILE A 80 -7.50 -3.08 -9.12
C ILE A 80 -7.49 -1.59 -8.79
N LEU A 81 -6.31 -0.99 -8.69
CA LEU A 81 -6.16 0.42 -8.47
C LEU A 81 -6.76 1.25 -9.63
N LEU A 82 -6.45 0.90 -10.88
CA LEU A 82 -7.05 1.51 -12.08
C LEU A 82 -8.57 1.45 -12.05
N SER A 83 -9.15 0.33 -11.60
CA SER A 83 -10.61 0.20 -11.53
C SER A 83 -11.26 1.30 -10.66
N ARG A 84 -10.56 1.82 -9.64
CA ARG A 84 -11.06 2.94 -8.80
C ARG A 84 -11.16 4.28 -9.55
N PHE A 85 -10.37 4.47 -10.61
CA PHE A 85 -10.48 5.65 -11.49
C PHE A 85 -11.68 5.55 -12.45
N TYR A 86 -12.11 4.34 -12.76
CA TYR A 86 -13.20 4.06 -13.71
C TYR A 86 -14.55 3.83 -13.05
N THR A 87 -14.56 3.38 -11.80
CA THR A 87 -15.78 2.98 -11.12
C THR A 87 -16.60 4.22 -10.76
N PRO A 88 -17.80 4.40 -11.33
CA PRO A 88 -18.73 5.42 -10.85
C PRO A 88 -19.07 5.13 -9.39
N ALA A 89 -19.26 6.18 -8.59
CA ALA A 89 -19.57 6.11 -7.16
C ALA A 89 -20.59 5.02 -6.74
N SER A 90 -21.51 4.63 -7.63
CA SER A 90 -22.59 3.67 -7.40
C SER A 90 -22.27 2.20 -7.68
N ALA A 91 -21.12 1.83 -8.28
CA ALA A 91 -20.86 0.47 -8.76
C ALA A 91 -19.78 -0.31 -7.96
N ALA A 92 -19.11 0.32 -7.00
CA ALA A 92 -17.90 -0.24 -6.35
C ALA A 92 -18.14 -1.38 -5.33
N ASN A 93 -19.37 -1.86 -5.13
CA ASN A 93 -19.75 -2.57 -3.90
C ASN A 93 -19.97 -4.09 -3.99
N THR A 94 -19.60 -4.80 -5.06
CA THR A 94 -20.03 -6.22 -5.20
C THR A 94 -18.95 -7.31 -5.10
N GLY A 95 -17.69 -7.04 -4.75
CA GLY A 95 -16.80 -8.16 -4.40
C GLY A 95 -15.33 -7.90 -4.10
N SER A 96 -14.72 -6.85 -4.65
CA SER A 96 -13.30 -6.55 -4.45
C SER A 96 -12.97 -6.11 -3.02
N ARG A 97 -13.94 -5.53 -2.31
CA ARG A 97 -13.79 -5.04 -0.93
C ARG A 97 -13.29 -6.14 0.02
N HIS A 98 -13.81 -7.37 -0.07
CA HIS A 98 -13.59 -8.40 0.95
C HIS A 98 -12.14 -8.93 1.01
N TYR A 99 -11.42 -8.97 -0.12
CA TYR A 99 -10.05 -9.46 -0.18
C TYR A 99 -9.04 -8.43 0.36
N TRP A 100 -9.22 -7.16 -0.01
CA TRP A 100 -8.38 -6.06 0.48
C TRP A 100 -8.67 -5.70 1.93
N HIS A 101 -9.95 -5.76 2.33
CA HIS A 101 -10.32 -5.68 3.73
C HIS A 101 -9.62 -6.77 4.57
N ARG A 102 -9.36 -7.97 4.07
CA ARG A 102 -8.71 -9.00 4.88
C ARG A 102 -7.20 -8.79 5.07
N GLN A 103 -6.52 -8.19 4.10
CA GLN A 103 -5.07 -7.92 4.16
C GLN A 103 -4.75 -6.53 4.76
N PHE A 104 -5.68 -5.57 4.68
CA PHE A 104 -5.47 -4.19 5.12
C PHE A 104 -6.44 -3.71 6.23
N ASN A 105 -7.44 -4.49 6.67
CA ASN A 105 -8.29 -4.09 7.82
C ASN A 105 -7.64 -4.27 9.18
N GLU A 106 -6.64 -5.13 9.34
CA GLU A 106 -5.92 -5.15 10.62
C GLU A 106 -5.23 -3.80 10.89
N TYR A 107 -5.04 -2.97 9.86
CA TYR A 107 -4.42 -1.65 9.92
C TYR A 107 -5.38 -0.49 9.61
N GLY A 108 -6.70 -0.69 9.71
CA GLY A 108 -7.68 0.33 9.37
C GLY A 108 -7.57 1.62 10.19
N ARG A 109 -6.78 2.59 9.73
CA ARG A 109 -6.88 4.02 10.05
C ARG A 109 -6.76 4.87 8.78
N VAL A 110 -7.64 4.59 7.84
CA VAL A 110 -7.78 5.34 6.60
C VAL A 110 -7.91 6.84 6.87
N VAL A 111 -7.03 7.68 6.30
CA VAL A 111 -7.10 9.16 6.38
C VAL A 111 -8.48 9.69 5.93
N GLY A 112 -9.22 8.87 5.18
CA GLY A 112 -10.59 9.12 4.71
C GLY A 112 -11.74 8.85 5.68
N VAL A 113 -11.52 8.35 6.90
CA VAL A 113 -12.58 8.36 7.93
C VAL A 113 -12.47 9.70 8.66
N LYS A 114 -13.56 10.49 8.67
CA LYS A 114 -13.72 11.71 9.49
C LYS A 114 -12.90 11.61 10.79
N GLY A 115 -11.79 12.35 10.88
CA GLY A 115 -10.96 12.40 12.08
C GLY A 115 -9.60 11.70 12.03
N ALA A 116 -8.96 11.59 10.87
CA ALA A 116 -7.53 11.31 10.84
C ALA A 116 -6.78 12.47 11.49
N GLU A 117 -6.19 12.23 12.66
CA GLU A 117 -5.50 13.27 13.42
C GLU A 117 -4.32 13.84 12.60
N PRO A 118 -4.06 15.16 12.65
CA PRO A 118 -2.90 15.78 12.00
C PRO A 118 -1.59 15.03 12.29
N GLU A 119 -1.44 14.50 13.50
CA GLU A 119 -0.30 13.68 13.94
C GLU A 119 -0.14 12.44 13.07
N TYR A 120 -1.23 11.72 12.77
CA TYR A 120 -1.18 10.56 11.89
C TYR A 120 -0.81 10.94 10.46
N ILE A 121 -1.36 12.05 9.93
CA ILE A 121 -1.00 12.54 8.59
C ILE A 121 0.49 12.93 8.54
N LYS A 122 1.03 13.53 9.61
CA LYS A 122 2.46 13.84 9.75
C LYS A 122 3.30 12.58 9.68
N ASP A 123 2.90 11.53 10.41
CA ASP A 123 3.61 10.25 10.42
C ASP A 123 3.57 9.59 9.04
N CYS A 124 2.40 9.55 8.40
CA CYS A 124 2.27 9.04 7.03
C CYS A 124 3.18 9.78 6.06
N LEU A 125 3.14 11.11 6.07
CA LEU A 125 3.93 11.94 5.15
C LEU A 125 5.43 11.79 5.40
N SER A 126 5.86 11.75 6.67
CA SER A 126 7.27 11.56 7.04
C SER A 126 7.78 10.19 6.58
N ASN A 127 7.01 9.13 6.87
CA ASN A 127 7.34 7.78 6.46
C ASN A 127 7.38 7.64 4.92
N VAL A 128 6.45 8.27 4.20
CA VAL A 128 6.43 8.29 2.72
C VAL A 128 7.68 8.98 2.18
N MET A 129 8.02 10.17 2.67
CA MET A 129 9.22 10.87 2.22
C MET A 129 10.51 10.10 2.55
N ASP A 130 10.63 9.54 3.75
CA ASP A 130 11.83 8.80 4.14
C ASP A 130 11.97 7.47 3.39
N GLY A 131 10.87 6.74 3.20
CA GLY A 131 10.84 5.49 2.47
C GLY A 131 11.20 5.68 0.99
N PHE A 132 10.58 6.65 0.32
CA PHE A 132 10.92 6.97 -1.07
C PHE A 132 12.31 7.60 -1.22
N GLY A 133 12.81 8.33 -0.22
CA GLY A 133 14.20 8.82 -0.21
C GLY A 133 15.22 7.68 -0.18
N LYS A 134 15.03 6.70 0.71
CA LYS A 134 15.86 5.48 0.75
C LYS A 134 15.79 4.70 -0.56
N LEU A 135 14.59 4.54 -1.11
CA LEU A 135 14.40 3.91 -2.41
C LEU A 135 15.20 4.61 -3.50
N LEU A 136 15.15 5.94 -3.52
CA LEU A 136 15.89 6.72 -4.50
C LEU A 136 17.40 6.51 -4.36
N ASP A 137 17.92 6.52 -3.14
CA ASP A 137 19.34 6.30 -2.86
C ASP A 137 19.83 4.93 -3.33
N ASP A 138 18.98 3.90 -3.23
CA ASP A 138 19.30 2.55 -3.72
C ASP A 138 19.32 2.47 -5.26
N ILE A 139 18.46 3.22 -5.93
CA ILE A 139 18.28 3.18 -7.39
C ILE A 139 19.27 4.08 -8.13
N LYS A 140 19.53 5.27 -7.59
CA LYS A 140 20.23 6.33 -8.31
C LYS A 140 21.72 6.03 -8.45
N THR A 141 22.31 6.52 -9.55
CA THR A 141 23.76 6.68 -9.65
C THR A 141 24.11 8.08 -9.13
N PRO A 142 24.80 8.25 -7.98
CA PRO A 142 24.94 9.55 -7.31
C PRO A 142 25.42 10.70 -8.21
N ASP A 143 26.44 10.46 -9.03
CA ASP A 143 27.05 11.52 -9.86
C ASP A 143 26.35 11.74 -11.22
N GLN A 144 25.35 10.92 -11.53
CA GLN A 144 24.66 10.93 -12.84
C GLN A 144 23.15 11.14 -12.68
N TYR A 145 22.66 11.21 -11.45
CA TYR A 145 21.25 11.42 -11.18
C TYR A 145 20.88 12.89 -11.33
N GLU A 146 19.91 13.16 -12.20
CA GLU A 146 19.37 14.50 -12.38
C GLU A 146 17.93 14.52 -11.84
N SER A 147 17.71 15.33 -10.80
CA SER A 147 16.36 15.57 -10.27
C SER A 147 15.49 16.22 -11.35
N SER A 148 14.25 15.76 -11.47
CA SER A 148 13.26 16.39 -12.35
C SER A 148 12.75 17.73 -11.80
N TYR A 149 12.98 18.04 -10.53
CA TYR A 149 12.65 19.32 -9.90
C TYR A 149 13.91 20.14 -9.63
N SER A 150 13.88 21.42 -10.01
CA SER A 150 15.00 22.34 -9.77
C SER A 150 15.13 22.68 -8.29
N SER A 151 16.27 23.27 -7.92
CA SER A 151 16.48 23.82 -6.58
C SER A 151 15.53 24.97 -6.23
N GLU A 152 14.85 25.58 -7.21
CA GLU A 152 13.83 26.62 -6.94
C GLU A 152 12.47 26.04 -6.53
N ALA A 153 12.21 24.75 -6.81
CA ALA A 153 10.94 24.10 -6.53
C ALA A 153 10.80 23.73 -5.03
N THR A 154 10.85 24.72 -4.14
CA THR A 154 10.70 24.52 -2.69
C THR A 154 9.26 24.77 -2.24
N TRP A 155 8.94 24.37 -1.01
CA TRP A 155 7.67 24.69 -0.36
C TRP A 155 7.41 26.21 -0.30
N GLU A 156 8.40 26.99 0.13
CA GLU A 156 8.26 28.44 0.29
C GLU A 156 8.00 29.13 -1.05
N ALA A 157 8.71 28.71 -2.09
CA ALA A 157 8.57 29.26 -3.43
C ALA A 157 7.25 28.87 -4.10
N SER A 158 6.82 27.61 -3.92
CA SER A 158 5.73 27.02 -4.69
C SER A 158 4.39 27.02 -3.95
N CYS A 159 4.41 26.72 -2.65
CA CYS A 159 3.24 26.34 -1.87
C CYS A 159 2.81 27.42 -0.86
N ALA A 160 3.72 28.25 -0.33
CA ALA A 160 3.38 29.18 0.75
C ALA A 160 2.19 30.11 0.45
N LYS A 161 2.01 30.52 -0.82
CA LYS A 161 0.88 31.36 -1.25
C LYS A 161 -0.42 30.58 -1.43
N ASN A 162 -0.31 29.31 -1.82
CA ASN A 162 -1.46 28.42 -2.03
C ASN A 162 -1.09 26.98 -1.62
N PRO A 163 -1.10 26.69 -0.31
CA PRO A 163 -0.71 25.37 0.20
C PRO A 163 -1.57 24.24 -0.38
N GLU A 164 -2.86 24.53 -0.60
CA GLU A 164 -3.82 23.57 -1.12
C GLU A 164 -3.43 23.06 -2.50
N ALA A 165 -2.85 23.90 -3.37
CA ALA A 165 -2.38 23.46 -4.68
C ALA A 165 -1.31 22.36 -4.59
N CYS A 166 -0.39 22.45 -3.63
CA CYS A 166 0.62 21.42 -3.41
C CYS A 166 0.05 20.17 -2.71
N ALA A 167 -0.89 20.34 -1.78
CA ALA A 167 -1.58 19.22 -1.17
C ALA A 167 -2.38 18.41 -2.21
N VAL A 168 -3.05 19.10 -3.15
CA VAL A 168 -3.74 18.48 -4.28
C VAL A 168 -2.78 17.71 -5.18
N VAL A 169 -1.56 18.23 -5.42
CA VAL A 169 -0.52 17.50 -6.15
C VAL A 169 -0.14 16.23 -5.42
N LEU A 170 0.22 16.32 -4.14
CA LEU A 170 0.59 15.16 -3.32
C LEU A 170 -0.49 14.06 -3.34
N VAL A 171 -1.74 14.42 -3.02
CA VAL A 171 -2.87 13.48 -2.99
C VAL A 171 -3.14 12.91 -4.39
N GLY A 172 -3.00 13.72 -5.42
CA GLY A 172 -3.20 13.31 -6.82
C GLY A 172 -2.13 12.36 -7.35
N ILE A 173 -0.88 12.47 -6.88
CA ILE A 173 0.25 11.64 -7.32
C ILE A 173 0.44 10.40 -6.44
N ALA A 174 -0.11 10.37 -5.23
CA ALA A 174 0.00 9.23 -4.34
C ALA A 174 -0.45 7.89 -4.96
N PRO A 175 -1.50 7.80 -5.81
CA PRO A 175 -1.78 6.59 -6.58
C PRO A 175 -0.64 6.14 -7.50
N MET A 176 0.05 7.09 -8.14
CA MET A 176 1.22 6.82 -8.99
C MET A 176 2.39 6.32 -8.15
N LEU A 177 2.65 6.94 -7.00
CA LEU A 177 3.67 6.51 -6.05
C LEU A 177 3.41 5.07 -5.56
N TYR A 178 2.17 4.80 -5.12
CA TYR A 178 1.74 3.49 -4.65
C TYR A 178 1.83 2.42 -5.75
N ALA A 179 1.34 2.71 -6.95
CA ALA A 179 1.41 1.80 -8.09
C ALA A 179 2.86 1.49 -8.49
N GLY A 180 3.73 2.50 -8.45
CA GLY A 180 5.15 2.35 -8.76
C GLY A 180 5.84 1.42 -7.76
N LEU A 181 5.56 1.60 -6.46
CA LEU A 181 6.10 0.77 -5.39
C LEU A 181 5.65 -0.69 -5.51
N ILE A 182 4.34 -0.91 -5.73
CA ILE A 182 3.78 -2.23 -6.00
C ILE A 182 4.39 -2.90 -7.23
N SER A 183 4.63 -2.13 -8.28
CA SER A 183 5.17 -2.66 -9.53
C SER A 183 6.60 -3.12 -9.35
N LEU A 184 7.42 -2.34 -8.61
CA LEU A 184 8.75 -2.78 -8.19
C LEU A 184 8.64 -4.06 -7.35
N TRP A 185 7.81 -4.06 -6.31
CA TRP A 185 7.67 -5.21 -5.42
C TRP A 185 7.28 -6.49 -6.16
N GLY A 186 6.35 -6.42 -7.12
CA GLY A 186 5.96 -7.57 -7.93
C GLY A 186 7.10 -8.15 -8.77
N THR A 187 8.08 -7.33 -9.18
CA THR A 187 9.26 -7.83 -9.92
C THR A 187 10.36 -8.40 -9.03
N THR A 188 10.31 -8.11 -7.73
CA THR A 188 11.35 -8.48 -6.77
C THR A 188 11.02 -9.75 -5.98
N GLU A 189 9.72 -10.05 -5.80
CA GLU A 189 9.27 -11.26 -5.15
C GLU A 189 9.57 -12.49 -6.04
N SER A 190 10.45 -13.37 -5.55
CA SER A 190 10.76 -14.64 -6.21
C SER A 190 9.48 -15.44 -6.52
N LYS A 191 9.54 -16.34 -7.52
CA LYS A 191 8.44 -17.22 -8.00
C LYS A 191 7.72 -18.08 -6.92
N THR A 192 8.02 -17.89 -5.64
CA THR A 192 7.53 -18.67 -4.49
C THR A 192 6.76 -17.85 -3.46
N GLY A 193 6.72 -16.51 -3.52
CA GLY A 193 5.98 -15.66 -2.56
C GLY A 193 4.48 -15.57 -2.86
N GLU A 194 3.61 -15.23 -1.91
CA GLU A 194 2.14 -15.29 -2.13
C GLU A 194 1.67 -14.40 -3.29
N PHE A 195 2.42 -13.35 -3.64
CA PHE A 195 2.06 -12.42 -4.71
C PHE A 195 2.74 -12.67 -6.06
N HIS A 196 3.56 -13.72 -6.20
CA HIS A 196 4.18 -14.08 -7.49
C HIS A 196 3.16 -14.34 -8.61
N ARG A 197 1.93 -14.75 -8.26
CA ARG A 197 0.84 -14.98 -9.22
C ARG A 197 0.20 -13.69 -9.74
N TYR A 198 0.47 -12.57 -9.06
CA TYR A 198 -0.10 -11.26 -9.36
C TYR A 198 0.89 -10.33 -10.05
N ALA A 199 2.18 -10.66 -10.01
CA ALA A 199 3.23 -10.02 -10.76
C ALA A 199 3.09 -10.35 -12.26
N GLY A 200 2.99 -9.31 -13.10
CA GLY A 200 3.13 -9.49 -14.54
C GLY A 200 4.52 -10.05 -14.88
N SER A 201 4.64 -10.77 -16.00
CA SER A 201 5.91 -11.40 -16.43
C SER A 201 6.93 -10.40 -16.98
N ARG A 202 6.95 -9.15 -16.50
CA ARG A 202 7.82 -8.09 -16.98
C ARG A 202 9.18 -8.18 -16.31
N SER A 203 10.22 -7.88 -17.06
CA SER A 203 11.56 -7.77 -16.50
C SER A 203 11.64 -6.54 -15.60
N PHE A 204 12.43 -6.65 -14.53
CA PHE A 204 12.70 -5.55 -13.60
C PHE A 204 13.17 -4.27 -14.33
N GLY A 205 14.01 -4.42 -15.37
CA GLY A 205 14.48 -3.29 -16.18
C GLY A 205 13.40 -2.63 -17.05
N GLU A 206 12.40 -3.38 -17.54
CA GLU A 206 11.24 -2.79 -18.23
C GLU A 206 10.40 -1.95 -17.27
N VAL A 207 10.15 -2.47 -16.06
CA VAL A 207 9.41 -1.75 -15.03
C VAL A 207 10.16 -0.47 -14.66
N LEU A 208 11.46 -0.53 -14.33
CA LEU A 208 12.25 0.67 -14.01
C LEU A 208 12.16 1.78 -15.08
N ARG A 209 12.24 1.41 -16.37
CA ARG A 209 12.08 2.38 -17.47
C ARG A 209 10.70 3.01 -17.48
N ALA A 210 9.64 2.21 -17.28
CA ALA A 210 8.26 2.73 -17.21
C ALA A 210 8.05 3.67 -16.00
N LEU A 211 8.77 3.42 -14.91
CA LEU A 211 8.79 4.26 -13.71
C LEU A 211 9.56 5.58 -13.90
N GLY A 212 10.27 5.76 -15.02
CA GLY A 212 11.01 6.98 -15.35
C GLY A 212 12.53 6.88 -15.12
N TYR A 213 13.03 5.73 -14.67
CA TYR A 213 14.47 5.52 -14.45
C TYR A 213 15.14 5.03 -15.74
N VAL A 214 16.04 5.85 -16.27
CA VAL A 214 16.82 5.55 -17.48
C VAL A 214 18.31 5.56 -17.16
N GLN A 215 19.09 4.74 -17.86
CA GLN A 215 20.55 4.82 -17.80
C GLN A 215 21.01 6.12 -18.49
N PRO A 216 22.05 6.80 -17.95
CA PRO A 216 22.96 6.33 -16.91
C PRO A 216 22.54 6.76 -15.47
N GLN A 217 21.41 7.46 -15.31
CA GLN A 217 20.93 8.00 -14.03
C GLN A 217 20.55 6.93 -12.99
N CYS A 218 20.30 5.70 -13.46
CA CYS A 218 20.00 4.53 -12.66
C CYS A 218 21.14 3.52 -12.74
N ARG A 219 21.47 2.90 -11.61
CA ARG A 219 22.54 1.89 -11.49
C ARG A 219 22.32 0.76 -12.50
N SER A 220 23.38 0.36 -13.21
CA SER A 220 23.30 -0.70 -14.23
C SER A 220 23.32 -2.11 -13.64
N ASP A 221 23.83 -2.27 -12.42
CA ASP A 221 23.94 -3.52 -11.67
C ASP A 221 22.74 -3.79 -10.77
N ILE A 222 21.79 -2.86 -10.69
CA ILE A 222 20.64 -2.99 -9.82
C ILE A 222 19.75 -4.14 -10.27
N ASN A 223 19.52 -5.06 -9.34
CA ASN A 223 18.66 -6.20 -9.55
C ASN A 223 17.51 -6.18 -8.55
N GLY A 224 16.38 -6.74 -8.96
CA GLY A 224 15.18 -6.79 -8.11
C GLY A 224 15.43 -7.46 -6.76
N SER A 225 16.38 -8.39 -6.63
CA SER A 225 16.65 -9.05 -5.34
C SER A 225 17.43 -8.18 -4.34
N GLU A 226 18.32 -7.32 -4.81
CA GLU A 226 19.07 -6.35 -4.01
C GLU A 226 18.13 -5.26 -3.52
N ILE A 227 17.34 -4.71 -4.45
CA ILE A 227 16.19 -3.88 -4.15
C ILE A 227 15.32 -4.59 -3.10
N PHE A 228 14.88 -5.83 -3.32
CA PHE A 228 14.03 -6.55 -2.36
C PHE A 228 14.62 -6.64 -0.95
N LYS A 229 15.92 -6.86 -0.83
CA LYS A 229 16.57 -7.00 0.48
C LYS A 229 16.60 -5.67 1.22
N ASN A 230 16.85 -4.58 0.51
CA ASN A 230 16.76 -3.23 1.06
C ASN A 230 15.29 -2.86 1.34
N PHE A 231 14.37 -3.33 0.48
CA PHE A 231 12.91 -3.25 0.59
C PHE A 231 12.31 -4.14 1.67
N LYS A 232 12.98 -5.19 2.14
CA LYS A 232 12.51 -6.00 3.27
C LYS A 232 12.46 -5.15 4.56
N GLY A 233 13.08 -3.96 4.53
CA GLY A 233 12.90 -2.89 5.50
C GLY A 233 12.14 -1.66 4.96
N LEU A 234 11.62 -1.68 3.73
CA LEU A 234 10.57 -0.75 3.29
C LEU A 234 9.27 -1.25 3.92
N ASP A 235 9.12 -0.76 5.14
CA ASP A 235 8.00 -0.82 6.05
C ASP A 235 6.66 -1.12 5.35
N ASP A 236 5.90 -2.10 5.85
CA ASP A 236 4.49 -2.26 5.45
C ASP A 236 3.74 -0.91 5.61
N ASP A 237 4.21 -0.08 6.54
CA ASP A 237 3.78 1.29 6.74
C ASP A 237 3.98 2.17 5.50
N LEU A 238 5.03 2.01 4.69
CA LEU A 238 5.24 2.86 3.50
C LEU A 238 4.12 2.66 2.47
N LEU A 239 3.78 1.41 2.17
CA LEU A 239 2.68 1.10 1.25
C LEU A 239 1.36 1.59 1.82
N HIS A 240 1.13 1.34 3.10
CA HIS A 240 -0.09 1.73 3.79
C HIS A 240 -0.26 3.26 3.82
N ASN A 241 0.76 3.98 4.27
CA ASN A 241 0.79 5.44 4.34
C ASN A 241 0.64 6.09 2.96
N THR A 242 1.28 5.53 1.92
CA THR A 242 1.11 6.03 0.55
C THR A 242 -0.33 5.82 0.05
N TYR A 243 -0.93 4.67 0.37
CA TYR A 243 -2.33 4.39 0.04
C TYR A 243 -3.29 5.35 0.75
N ASP A 244 -3.04 5.64 2.02
CA ASP A 244 -3.88 6.51 2.81
C ASP A 244 -3.78 7.98 2.40
N LEU A 245 -2.57 8.47 2.06
CA LEU A 245 -2.37 9.79 1.45
C LEU A 245 -3.05 9.93 0.08
N ALA A 246 -3.22 8.83 -0.67
CA ALA A 246 -3.98 8.87 -1.91
C ALA A 246 -5.47 9.13 -1.69
N GLY A 247 -5.97 8.96 -0.47
CA GLY A 247 -7.35 9.27 -0.11
C GLY A 247 -8.35 8.55 -1.00
N PHE A 248 -8.07 7.28 -1.35
CA PHE A 248 -8.91 6.52 -2.27
C PHE A 248 -10.37 6.54 -1.84
N ASP A 249 -10.65 6.39 -0.56
CA ASP A 249 -12.03 6.32 -0.08
C ASP A 249 -12.76 7.68 -0.06
N VAL A 250 -12.02 8.80 -0.16
CA VAL A 250 -12.57 10.17 -0.23
C VAL A 250 -12.72 10.64 -1.67
N PHE A 251 -11.66 10.49 -2.47
CA PHE A 251 -11.56 11.11 -3.79
C PHE A 251 -11.80 10.15 -4.96
N TYR A 252 -11.90 8.83 -4.71
CA TYR A 252 -11.98 7.80 -5.75
C TYR A 252 -13.08 6.76 -5.46
N GLY A 253 -14.03 6.60 -6.37
CA GLY A 253 -14.90 5.41 -6.38
C GLY A 253 -15.77 5.16 -5.14
N SER A 254 -16.07 6.15 -4.30
CA SER A 254 -17.07 6.02 -3.23
C SER A 254 -18.20 7.02 -3.45
N LYS A 255 -19.44 6.53 -3.52
CA LYS A 255 -20.58 7.08 -2.77
C LYS A 255 -21.84 6.24 -2.97
N THR A 256 -22.43 5.88 -1.84
CA THR A 256 -23.78 6.39 -1.58
C THR A 256 -23.76 7.11 -0.23
N PRO A 257 -24.21 8.36 -0.14
CA PRO A 257 -24.69 8.86 1.13
C PRO A 257 -25.87 7.97 1.52
N VAL A 258 -25.88 7.43 2.74
CA VAL A 258 -27.10 6.90 3.32
C VAL A 258 -28.07 8.08 3.36
N PRO A 259 -29.24 8.03 2.70
CA PRO A 259 -30.19 9.12 2.79
C PRO A 259 -30.59 9.27 4.25
N GLU A 260 -30.14 10.36 4.86
CA GLU A 260 -30.62 10.84 6.13
C GLU A 260 -32.07 11.28 5.87
N LYS A 261 -33.02 10.43 6.27
CA LYS A 261 -34.47 10.47 6.03
C LYS A 261 -34.93 9.84 4.71
N ALA A 262 -34.98 8.52 4.67
CA ALA A 262 -36.05 7.84 3.92
C ALA A 262 -37.18 7.53 4.91
N GLU A 263 -38.31 8.22 4.78
CA GLU A 263 -39.57 7.72 5.34
C GLU A 263 -39.83 6.32 4.75
N PRO A 264 -40.32 5.35 5.56
CA PRO A 264 -40.57 4.01 5.07
C PRO A 264 -41.69 4.05 4.02
N SER A 265 -41.34 3.89 2.74
CA SER A 265 -42.35 3.65 1.72
C SER A 265 -42.96 2.26 1.93
N ALA A 266 -44.28 2.20 1.81
CA ALA A 266 -45.12 1.02 2.04
C ALA A 266 -44.80 -0.18 1.12
N GLU A 267 -43.86 -0.02 0.17
CA GLU A 267 -43.42 -1.08 -0.73
C GLU A 267 -42.37 -2.01 -0.12
N SER A 268 -41.76 -1.63 1.01
CA SER A 268 -40.80 -2.48 1.74
C SER A 268 -41.45 -3.60 2.56
N THR A 269 -42.78 -3.58 2.75
CA THR A 269 -43.50 -4.56 3.58
C THR A 269 -43.88 -5.85 2.82
N LEU A 270 -43.71 -5.91 1.50
CA LEU A 270 -44.13 -7.06 0.68
C LEU A 270 -43.03 -8.10 0.37
N ARG A 271 -41.76 -7.82 0.69
CA ARG A 271 -40.63 -8.76 0.46
C ARG A 271 -40.15 -9.52 1.70
N ALA A 272 -40.87 -9.48 2.81
CA ALA A 272 -40.63 -10.34 3.97
C ALA A 272 -41.67 -11.46 4.07
N LYS A 273 -41.86 -12.25 3.00
CA LYS A 273 -42.50 -13.57 3.15
C LYS A 273 -41.42 -14.60 3.48
N VAL A 274 -41.21 -14.78 4.77
CA VAL A 274 -40.47 -15.89 5.38
C VAL A 274 -40.99 -17.20 4.79
N ARG A 275 -40.14 -17.97 4.10
CA ARG A 275 -40.47 -19.35 3.71
C ARG A 275 -40.31 -20.24 4.95
N LYS A 276 -41.38 -20.91 5.35
CA LYS A 276 -41.35 -21.98 6.36
C LYS A 276 -40.63 -23.20 5.78
N PHE A 277 -39.68 -23.75 6.51
CA PHE A 277 -39.12 -25.07 6.27
C PHE A 277 -39.28 -25.93 7.53
N TYR A 278 -39.51 -27.22 7.34
CA TYR A 278 -39.64 -28.19 8.43
C TYR A 278 -38.37 -29.05 8.48
N MET A 279 -37.68 -29.06 9.63
CA MET A 279 -36.68 -30.06 9.98
C MET A 279 -37.21 -30.84 11.19
N GLY A 280 -37.81 -32.00 10.92
CA GLY A 280 -38.47 -32.81 11.96
C GLY A 280 -39.65 -32.07 12.63
N SER A 281 -39.82 -32.23 13.94
CA SER A 281 -40.97 -31.71 14.71
C SER A 281 -40.76 -30.33 15.35
N ARG A 282 -39.74 -29.55 14.95
CA ARG A 282 -39.53 -28.17 15.44
C ARG A 282 -39.52 -27.15 14.31
N GLU A 283 -40.28 -26.07 14.49
CA GLU A 283 -40.21 -24.88 13.64
C GLU A 283 -38.96 -24.06 13.98
N VAL A 284 -38.16 -23.72 12.98
CA VAL A 284 -37.00 -22.83 13.12
C VAL A 284 -37.03 -21.80 11.99
N TYR A 285 -36.69 -20.55 12.32
CA TYR A 285 -36.66 -19.42 11.39
C TYR A 285 -35.22 -19.10 11.00
N GLY A 286 -34.86 -19.25 9.71
CA GLY A 286 -33.52 -18.97 9.19
C GLY A 286 -33.50 -17.85 8.14
N ILE A 287 -32.38 -17.12 8.07
CA ILE A 287 -32.11 -16.07 7.08
C ILE A 287 -31.58 -16.73 5.78
N PRO A 288 -32.05 -16.36 4.57
CA PRO A 288 -31.59 -16.99 3.34
C PRO A 288 -30.12 -16.68 3.05
N GLY A 289 -29.28 -17.71 2.85
CA GLY A 289 -27.96 -17.57 2.23
C GLY A 289 -26.73 -17.87 3.09
N VAL A 290 -26.87 -18.45 4.28
CA VAL A 290 -25.74 -18.90 5.11
C VAL A 290 -25.91 -20.38 5.45
N ASP A 291 -25.36 -21.26 4.61
CA ASP A 291 -25.12 -22.65 4.98
C ASP A 291 -23.70 -22.74 5.57
N VAL A 292 -23.60 -22.58 6.89
CA VAL A 292 -22.40 -22.98 7.64
C VAL A 292 -22.83 -24.00 8.68
N ASP A 293 -22.34 -25.23 8.51
CA ASP A 293 -22.46 -26.30 9.47
C ASP A 293 -21.69 -25.94 10.75
N MET A 294 -22.41 -25.45 11.76
CA MET A 294 -21.87 -25.10 13.07
C MET A 294 -21.51 -26.34 13.93
N GLY A 295 -21.67 -27.56 13.41
CA GLY A 295 -21.30 -28.80 14.10
C GLY A 295 -19.80 -28.97 14.29
N LEU A 296 -18.96 -28.40 13.41
CA LEU A 296 -17.51 -28.57 13.45
C LEU A 296 -16.76 -27.60 14.39
N VAL A 297 -17.34 -26.44 14.72
CA VAL A 297 -16.69 -25.41 15.55
C VAL A 297 -16.62 -25.83 17.03
N ASN A 298 -17.53 -26.71 17.48
CA ASN A 298 -17.52 -27.22 18.86
C ASN A 298 -16.52 -28.37 19.09
N ALA A 299 -15.95 -28.97 18.04
CA ALA A 299 -14.95 -30.04 18.17
C ALA A 299 -13.51 -29.51 18.38
N TRP A 300 -13.25 -28.24 18.10
CA TRP A 300 -11.92 -27.63 18.23
C TRP A 300 -11.67 -26.94 19.57
N ASN A 301 -12.72 -26.60 20.34
CA ASN A 301 -12.59 -25.86 21.60
C ASN A 301 -12.48 -26.73 22.87
N SER A 302 -12.31 -28.06 22.75
CA SER A 302 -12.19 -28.96 23.91
C SER A 302 -10.78 -29.52 24.16
N LYS A 303 -9.73 -28.72 24.00
CA LYS A 303 -8.39 -29.03 24.52
C LYS A 303 -7.86 -27.89 25.38
N THR A 304 -8.51 -27.68 26.51
CA THR A 304 -7.97 -26.91 27.63
C THR A 304 -6.90 -27.71 28.36
N TYR A 305 -5.81 -26.99 28.64
CA TYR A 305 -4.61 -27.37 29.36
C TYR A 305 -4.90 -27.98 30.73
N HIS A 306 -4.43 -29.21 30.97
CA HIS A 306 -4.17 -29.69 32.33
C HIS A 306 -2.72 -29.41 32.71
N ASN A 307 -2.55 -28.45 33.63
CA ASN A 307 -1.34 -28.23 34.41
C ASN A 307 -0.95 -29.49 35.20
N LYS A 308 0.12 -30.18 34.80
CA LYS A 308 0.94 -31.00 35.71
C LYS A 308 2.42 -30.77 35.40
N ARG A 309 3.13 -30.21 36.39
CA ARG A 309 4.59 -30.02 36.41
C ARG A 309 5.32 -31.37 36.23
N PRO A 310 6.42 -31.44 35.47
CA PRO A 310 7.32 -32.60 35.54
C PRO A 310 8.11 -32.57 36.85
N LYS A 311 8.09 -33.70 37.56
CA LYS A 311 9.01 -33.97 38.67
C LYS A 311 10.41 -34.20 38.10
N ILE A 312 11.40 -33.57 38.72
CA ILE A 312 12.82 -33.82 38.48
C ILE A 312 13.15 -35.21 39.03
N SER A 313 13.70 -36.10 38.21
CA SER A 313 14.43 -37.29 38.66
C SER A 313 15.70 -37.46 37.84
N THR A 314 16.81 -37.40 38.55
CA THR A 314 18.17 -37.80 38.16
C THR A 314 18.22 -39.24 37.67
N ALA A 315 18.85 -39.47 36.52
CA ALA A 315 19.52 -40.74 36.21
C ALA A 315 20.58 -40.53 35.13
N SER A 316 21.83 -40.76 35.51
CA SER A 316 22.96 -40.99 34.61
C SER A 316 22.69 -42.21 33.71
N ALA A 317 22.94 -42.08 32.40
CA ALA A 317 23.41 -43.18 31.57
C ALA A 317 23.96 -42.66 30.23
N THR A 318 25.17 -43.09 29.96
CA THR A 318 25.95 -43.02 28.72
C THR A 318 25.20 -43.55 27.49
N GLY A 319 25.38 -42.90 26.34
CA GLY A 319 24.96 -43.43 25.05
C GLY A 319 25.31 -42.53 23.88
N ASN A 320 26.45 -42.81 23.23
CA ASN A 320 26.85 -42.24 21.95
C ASN A 320 25.77 -42.48 20.88
N PHE A 321 25.34 -41.42 20.19
CA PHE A 321 24.71 -41.54 18.87
C PHE A 321 25.67 -40.96 17.83
N GLN A 322 26.25 -41.86 17.04
CA GLN A 322 26.94 -41.54 15.80
C GLN A 322 25.88 -41.23 14.73
N SER A 323 25.95 -40.05 14.11
CA SER A 323 25.27 -39.76 12.85
C SER A 323 26.19 -40.14 11.69
N PRO A 324 25.77 -41.05 10.78
CA PRO A 324 26.52 -41.34 9.56
C PRO A 324 26.16 -40.31 8.48
N GLY A 325 27.17 -39.61 7.93
CA GLY A 325 27.00 -38.82 6.71
C GLY A 325 27.62 -37.42 6.71
N ALA A 326 28.90 -37.30 7.06
CA ALA A 326 29.72 -36.15 6.68
C ALA A 326 31.19 -36.62 6.53
N PRO A 327 31.85 -36.43 5.37
CA PRO A 327 33.29 -36.62 5.29
C PRO A 327 34.01 -35.48 6.01
N THR A 328 34.81 -35.82 7.01
CA THR A 328 35.63 -34.89 7.77
C THR A 328 37.05 -34.86 7.19
N VAL A 329 37.43 -33.68 6.70
CA VAL A 329 38.76 -33.03 6.75
C VAL A 329 39.93 -33.70 6.01
N ALA A 330 40.40 -33.02 4.96
CA ALA A 330 41.83 -32.99 4.65
C ALA A 330 42.45 -31.77 5.36
N ASN A 331 43.48 -32.08 6.13
CA ASN A 331 44.32 -31.25 6.97
C ASN A 331 45.22 -30.35 6.10
N MET A 332 45.22 -29.03 6.32
CA MET A 332 46.22 -28.11 5.76
C MET A 332 46.74 -27.20 6.86
N ASP A 333 47.59 -27.76 7.70
CA ASP A 333 48.59 -27.01 8.47
C ASP A 333 49.97 -27.60 8.14
N ALA A 334 50.68 -26.94 7.23
CA ALA A 334 52.12 -27.04 7.11
C ALA A 334 52.65 -25.65 6.74
N ALA A 335 53.32 -25.03 7.71
CA ALA A 335 54.02 -23.77 7.57
C ALA A 335 55.34 -23.93 6.79
N SER A 336 55.58 -23.00 5.85
CA SER A 336 56.86 -22.34 5.45
C SER A 336 58.10 -23.19 5.07
N PRO A 337 59.20 -22.62 4.52
CA PRO A 337 59.44 -21.31 3.86
C PRO A 337 60.07 -21.45 2.45
N PHE A 338 60.01 -20.39 1.63
CA PHE A 338 61.14 -19.76 0.89
C PHE A 338 60.63 -18.57 0.06
#